data_AF-A0A5M3WCK3-F1
#
_entry.id   AF-A0A5M3WCK3-F1
#
_cell.length_a   1.000
_cell.length_b   1.000
_cell.length_c   1.000
_cell.angle_alpha   90.00
_cell.angle_beta   90.00
_cell.angle_gamma   90.00
#
_symmetry.space_group_name_H-M   'P 1'
#
loop_
_entity.id
_entity.type
_entity.pdbx_description
1 polymer ?
#
loop_
_entity_poly.entity_id
_entity_poly.type
_entity_poly.pdbx_seq_one_letter_code
_entity_poly.pdbx_strand_id
1 'polypeptide(L)' 'MPRGRSDWAPSAPPTDEDRRILRRYMSAVERGDLTEVAELLARDVRATMPPYPEWFADRDGVLAALSAS' A
#
# COMPACT_ATOMS: atom_id res chain seq x y z
N MET A 1 10.77 8.23 -20.83
CA MET A 1 10.72 8.02 -19.36
C MET A 1 11.50 9.13 -18.67
N PRO A 2 11.12 9.56 -17.45
CA PRO A 2 11.82 10.62 -16.71
C PRO A 2 13.28 10.23 -16.43
N ARG A 3 14.18 11.21 -16.36
CA ARG A 3 15.63 10.97 -16.33
C ARG A 3 16.17 10.66 -14.93
N GLY A 4 15.53 11.16 -13.87
CA GLY A 4 15.88 10.88 -12.47
C GLY A 4 14.69 10.56 -11.58
N ARG A 5 14.93 9.92 -10.42
CA ARG A 5 13.88 9.60 -9.43
C ARG A 5 13.16 10.84 -8.89
N SER A 6 13.85 11.96 -8.77
CA SER A 6 13.24 13.24 -8.35
C SER A 6 12.20 13.74 -9.35
N ASP A 7 12.33 13.36 -10.62
CA ASP A 7 11.35 13.67 -11.67
C ASP A 7 10.12 12.76 -11.59
N TRP A 8 10.11 11.78 -10.68
CA TRP A 8 8.96 10.91 -10.41
C TRP A 8 8.10 11.45 -9.26
N ALA A 9 8.50 12.59 -8.68
CA ALA A 9 7.71 13.24 -7.65
C ALA A 9 6.30 13.56 -8.19
N PRO A 10 5.25 13.43 -7.36
CA PRO A 10 3.90 13.83 -7.73
C PRO A 10 3.90 15.29 -8.21
N SER A 11 3.18 15.57 -9.30
CA SER A 11 3.05 16.93 -9.84
C SER A 11 2.31 17.89 -8.92
N ALA A 12 1.68 17.38 -7.86
CA ALA A 12 0.96 18.14 -6.84
C ALA A 12 1.13 17.46 -5.46
N PRO A 13 1.06 18.23 -4.36
CA PRO A 13 1.04 17.66 -3.02
C PRO A 13 -0.20 16.76 -2.81
N PRO A 14 -0.15 15.79 -1.88
CA PRO A 14 -1.31 14.96 -1.56
C PRO A 14 -2.51 15.80 -1.16
N THR A 15 -3.70 15.37 -1.58
CA THR A 15 -4.97 15.97 -1.18
C THR A 15 -5.35 15.56 0.25
N ASP A 16 -6.36 16.19 0.82
CA ASP A 16 -6.86 15.81 2.14
C ASP A 16 -7.53 14.43 2.15
N GLU A 17 -8.11 14.02 1.02
CA GLU A 17 -8.66 12.67 0.85
C GLU A 17 -7.53 11.64 0.79
N ASP A 18 -6.43 11.90 0.08
CA ASP A 18 -5.26 11.00 0.07
C ASP A 18 -4.71 10.79 1.49
N ARG A 19 -4.60 11.87 2.27
CA ARG A 19 -4.16 11.79 3.67
C ARG A 19 -5.15 11.03 4.54
N ARG A 20 -6.46 11.17 4.28
CA ARG A 20 -7.50 10.46 5.02
C ARG A 20 -7.45 8.96 4.74
N ILE A 21 -7.32 8.57 3.47
CA ILE A 21 -7.15 7.17 3.06
C ILE A 21 -5.90 6.58 3.69
N LEU A 22 -4.77 7.30 3.64
CA LEU A 22 -3.51 6.86 4.26
C LEU A 22 -3.65 6.61 5.77
N ARG A 23 -4.26 7.55 6.50
CA ARG A 23 -4.50 7.38 7.95
C ARG A 23 -5.41 6.20 8.25
N ARG A 24 -6.46 5.99 7.46
CA ARG A 24 -7.36 4.85 7.63
C ARG A 24 -6.62 3.52 7.39
N TYR A 25 -5.80 3.46 6.35
CA TYR A 25 -4.96 2.30 6.05
C TYR A 25 -3.97 1.99 7.18
N MET A 26 -3.20 2.98 7.64
CA MET A 26 -2.25 2.80 8.74
C MET A 26 -2.95 2.29 9.99
N SER A 27 -4.09 2.88 10.35
CA SER A 27 -4.86 2.48 11.51
C SER A 27 -5.42 1.06 11.41
N ALA A 28 -5.87 0.63 10.22
CA ALA A 28 -6.34 -0.74 10.00
C ALA A 28 -5.20 -1.75 10.13
N VAL A 29 -4.02 -1.46 9.55
CA VAL A 29 -2.82 -2.30 9.67
C VAL A 29 -2.36 -2.41 11.11
N GLU A 30 -2.29 -1.30 11.84
CA GLU A 30 -1.90 -1.26 13.26
C GLU A 30 -2.85 -2.07 14.15
N ARG A 31 -4.16 -2.08 13.83
CA ARG A 31 -5.16 -2.91 14.52
C ARG A 31 -5.13 -4.38 14.10
N GLY A 32 -4.42 -4.74 13.03
CA GLY A 32 -4.50 -6.06 12.41
C GLY A 32 -5.87 -6.34 11.74
N ASP A 33 -6.62 -5.30 11.38
CA ASP A 33 -7.92 -5.44 10.69
C ASP A 33 -7.71 -5.69 9.20
N LEU A 34 -7.45 -6.94 8.85
CA LEU A 34 -7.20 -7.35 7.46
C LEU A 34 -8.42 -7.16 6.55
N THR A 35 -9.64 -7.13 7.11
CA THR A 35 -10.85 -6.87 6.31
C THR A 35 -10.87 -5.41 5.86
N GLU A 36 -10.62 -4.49 6.78
CA GLU A 36 -10.55 -3.06 6.44
C GLU A 36 -9.35 -2.74 5.54
N VAL A 37 -8.22 -3.42 5.74
CA VAL A 37 -7.08 -3.32 4.79
C VAL A 37 -7.52 -3.75 3.39
N ALA A 38 -8.20 -4.89 3.24
CA ALA A 38 -8.67 -5.39 1.95
C ALA A 38 -9.59 -4.40 1.19
N GLU A 39 -10.44 -3.69 1.92
CA GLU A 39 -11.33 -2.66 1.35
C GLU A 39 -10.55 -1.47 0.77
N LEU A 40 -9.43 -1.11 1.39
CA LEU A 40 -8.65 0.06 1.03
C LEU A 40 -7.67 -0.20 -0.12
N LEU A 41 -7.23 -1.44 -0.30
CA LEU A 41 -6.26 -1.78 -1.34
C LEU A 41 -6.87 -1.69 -2.73
N ALA A 42 -6.11 -1.21 -3.71
CA ALA A 42 -6.47 -1.35 -5.13
C ALA A 42 -6.55 -2.84 -5.50
N ARG A 43 -7.38 -3.21 -6.49
CA ARG A 43 -7.52 -4.61 -6.93
C ARG A 43 -6.21 -5.19 -7.46
N ASP A 44 -5.41 -4.35 -8.09
CA ASP A 44 -4.12 -4.64 -8.70
C ASP A 44 -2.93 -4.14 -7.86
N VAL A 45 -3.13 -4.01 -6.54
CA VAL A 45 -2.06 -3.64 -5.61
C VAL A 45 -0.83 -4.54 -5.78
N ARG A 46 0.34 -3.94 -5.60
CA ARG A 46 1.61 -4.66 -5.51
C ARG A 46 2.34 -4.19 -4.28
N ALA A 47 2.80 -5.14 -3.47
CA ALA A 47 3.58 -4.84 -2.28
C ALA A 47 4.89 -5.65 -2.27
N THR A 48 5.86 -5.11 -1.56
CA THR A 48 7.11 -5.78 -1.20
C THR A 48 7.40 -5.41 0.25
N MET A 49 7.98 -6.34 1.01
CA MET A 49 8.28 -6.14 2.42
C MET A 49 9.67 -6.71 2.69
N PRO A 50 10.73 -5.89 2.80
CA PRO A 50 12.02 -6.37 3.27
C PRO A 50 11.84 -7.15 4.59
N PRO A 51 12.49 -8.32 4.75
CA PRO A 51 13.60 -8.86 3.96
C PRO A 51 13.19 -9.72 2.75
N TYR A 52 11.91 -9.88 2.45
CA TYR A 52 11.44 -10.74 1.37
C TYR A 52 11.78 -10.12 0.00
N PRO A 53 12.60 -10.79 -0.84
CA PRO A 53 12.95 -10.29 -2.18
C PRO A 53 11.79 -10.42 -3.17
N GLU A 54 10.72 -11.14 -2.81
CA GLU A 54 9.55 -11.34 -3.64
C GLU A 54 8.61 -10.11 -3.68
N TRP A 55 7.75 -10.11 -4.69
CA TRP A 55 6.63 -9.17 -4.80
C TRP A 55 5.32 -9.93 -4.58
N PHE A 56 4.45 -9.35 -3.76
CA PHE A 56 3.07 -9.80 -3.60
C PHE A 56 2.21 -9.05 -4.62
N ALA A 57 1.52 -9.82 -5.46
CA ALA A 57 0.57 -9.29 -6.42
C ALA A 57 -0.84 -9.39 -5.85
N ASP A 58 -1.71 -8.46 -6.29
CA ASP A 58 -3.13 -8.41 -6.00
C ASP A 58 -3.48 -8.33 -4.49
N ARG A 59 -4.78 -8.19 -4.20
CA ARG A 59 -5.25 -8.06 -2.81
C ARG A 59 -5.01 -9.35 -2.03
N ASP A 60 -5.24 -10.50 -2.63
CA ASP A 60 -5.20 -11.78 -1.93
C ASP A 60 -3.75 -12.12 -1.57
N GLY A 61 -2.81 -11.87 -2.49
CA GLY A 61 -1.39 -12.06 -2.22
C GLY A 61 -0.86 -11.15 -1.12
N VAL A 62 -1.28 -9.88 -1.08
CA VAL A 62 -0.88 -8.93 -0.02
C VAL A 62 -1.49 -9.32 1.33
N LEU A 63 -2.76 -9.69 1.37
CA LEU A 63 -3.43 -10.09 2.61
C LEU A 63 -2.85 -11.38 3.19
N ALA A 64 -2.52 -12.35 2.33
CA ALA A 64 -1.84 -13.57 2.75
C ALA A 64 -0.50 -13.26 3.44
N ALA A 65 0.30 -12.35 2.87
CA ALA A 65 1.57 -11.93 3.46
C ALA A 65 1.40 -11.25 4.84
N LEU A 66 0.41 -10.35 4.97
CA LEU A 66 0.12 -9.65 6.22
C LEU A 66 -0.40 -10.59 7.32
N SER A 67 -1.12 -11.65 6.96
CA SER A 67 -1.61 -12.66 7.91
C SER A 67 -0.54 -13.63 8.41
N ALA A 68 0.58 -13.73 7.70
CA ALA A 68 1.69 -14.62 8.02
C ALA A 68 2.78 -13.96 8.89
N SER A 69 2.58 -12.68 9.27
CA SER A 69 3.48 -11.85 10.08
C SER A 69 3.00 -11.78 11.53
#